data_AF-A0AAJ5SN97-F1
#
_entry.id   AF-A0AAJ5SN97-F1
#
_cell.length_a   1.000
_cell.length_b   1.000
_cell.length_c   1.000
_cell.angle_alpha   90.00
_cell.angle_beta   90.00
_cell.angle_gamma   90.00
#
_symmetry.space_group_name_H-M   'P 1'
#
loop_
_entity.id
_entity.type
_entity.pdbx_description
1 polymer ?
#
loop_
_entity_poly.entity_id
_entity_poly.type
_entity_poly.pdbx_seq_one_letter_code
_entity_poly.pdbx_strand_id
1 'polypeptide(L)'
;MTLDRVIAVSRAAQRYGGPGSLSTGEALTAALVLNRHDWLADMDYTIAQALDRIEEDSIAHLRQAERAIGSSAGESEGDHA
;
A
#
# COMPACT_ATOMS: atom_id res chain seq x y z
N MET A 1 -11.70 -1.11 4.46
CA MET A 1 -11.50 -0.92 2.99
C MET A 1 -11.52 -2.26 2.24
N THR A 2 -11.83 -2.27 0.93
CA THR A 2 -11.71 -3.49 0.10
C THR A 2 -10.27 -3.71 -0.39
N LEU A 3 -9.90 -4.97 -0.66
CA LEU A 3 -8.58 -5.35 -1.19
C LEU A 3 -8.19 -4.57 -2.46
N ASP A 4 -9.13 -4.42 -3.40
CA ASP A 4 -8.90 -3.67 -4.65
C ASP A 4 -8.46 -2.23 -4.37
N ARG A 5 -9.13 -1.58 -3.41
CA ARG A 5 -8.78 -0.21 -3.01
C ARG A 5 -7.39 -0.15 -2.39
N VAL A 6 -7.03 -1.11 -1.53
CA VAL A 6 -5.70 -1.21 -0.91
C VAL A 6 -4.60 -1.33 -1.97
N ILE A 7 -4.82 -2.16 -3.00
CA ILE A 7 -3.89 -2.32 -4.12
C ILE A 7 -3.78 -1.01 -4.92
N ALA A 8 -4.91 -0.38 -5.25
CA ALA A 8 -4.94 0.84 -6.04
C ALA A 8 -4.20 2.00 -5.36
N VAL A 9 -4.43 2.23 -4.06
CA VAL A 9 -3.75 3.30 -3.31
C VAL A 9 -2.27 3.03 -3.14
N SER A 10 -1.88 1.78 -2.89
CA SER A 10 -0.49 1.39 -2.76
C SER A 10 0.27 1.58 -4.09
N ARG A 11 -0.33 1.20 -5.21
CA ARG A 11 0.26 1.38 -6.54
C ARG A 11 0.35 2.85 -6.93
N ALA A 12 -0.68 3.64 -6.63
CA ALA A 12 -0.65 5.08 -6.85
C ALA A 12 0.49 5.71 -6.04
N ALA A 13 0.57 5.44 -4.74
CA ALA A 13 1.61 5.99 -3.88
C ALA A 13 3.02 5.59 -4.35
N GLN A 14 3.22 4.32 -4.73
CA GLN A 14 4.48 3.85 -5.29
C GLN A 14 4.86 4.62 -6.56
N ARG A 15 3.91 4.87 -7.46
CA ARG A 15 4.13 5.61 -8.72
C ARG A 15 4.46 7.09 -8.48
N TYR A 16 3.83 7.71 -7.49
CA TYR A 16 4.07 9.11 -7.13
C TYR A 16 5.29 9.30 -6.21
N GLY A 17 5.86 8.22 -5.68
CA GLY A 17 6.99 8.28 -4.76
C GLY A 17 6.63 8.81 -3.37
N GLY A 18 5.34 8.85 -3.03
CA GLY A 18 4.86 9.36 -1.75
C GLY A 18 3.36 9.13 -1.55
N PRO A 19 2.86 9.34 -0.32
CA PRO A 19 1.43 9.19 0.01
C PRO A 19 0.52 10.19 -0.75
N GLY A 20 1.05 11.28 -1.29
CA GLY A 20 0.36 12.15 -2.24
C GLY A 20 -1.00 12.65 -1.75
N SER A 21 -2.04 12.56 -2.59
CA SER A 21 -3.43 12.99 -2.28
C SER A 21 -4.28 11.94 -1.57
N LEU A 22 -3.65 10.94 -0.95
CA LEU A 22 -4.37 9.90 -0.20
C LEU A 22 -4.86 10.43 1.14
N SER A 23 -5.96 9.87 1.63
CA SER A 23 -6.39 10.12 3.02
C SER A 23 -5.35 9.56 3.99
N THR A 24 -5.28 10.08 5.22
CA THR A 24 -4.29 9.61 6.22
C THR A 24 -4.32 8.09 6.41
N GLY A 25 -5.51 7.46 6.48
CA GLY A 25 -5.61 6.00 6.58
C GLY A 25 -5.15 5.23 5.33
N GLU A 26 -5.37 5.81 4.15
CA GLU A 26 -4.89 5.25 2.87
C GLU A 26 -3.37 5.35 2.74
N ALA A 27 -2.79 6.47 3.17
CA ALA A 27 -1.36 6.71 3.21
C ALA A 27 -0.65 5.70 4.14
N LEU A 28 -1.19 5.50 5.35
CA LEU A 28 -0.68 4.51 6.30
C LEU A 28 -0.78 3.09 5.74
N THR A 29 -1.91 2.76 5.13
CA THR A 29 -2.12 1.45 4.47
C THR A 29 -1.09 1.23 3.35
N ALA A 30 -0.93 2.20 2.45
CA ALA A 30 0.05 2.13 1.36
C ALA A 30 1.48 2.00 1.87
N ALA A 31 1.85 2.75 2.92
CA ALA A 31 3.17 2.65 3.53
C ALA A 31 3.43 1.26 4.11
N LEU A 32 2.43 0.65 4.76
CA LEU A 32 2.52 -0.71 5.31
C LEU A 32 2.62 -1.76 4.20
N VAL A 33 1.79 -1.68 3.15
CA VAL A 33 1.85 -2.61 2.00
C VAL A 33 3.18 -2.54 1.27
N LEU A 34 3.73 -1.34 1.09
CA LEU A 34 5.01 -1.11 0.41
C LEU A 34 6.23 -1.30 1.33
N ASN A 35 6.02 -1.64 2.61
CA ASN A 35 7.05 -1.74 3.64
C ASN A 35 7.93 -0.47 3.76
N ARG A 36 7.32 0.71 3.57
CA ARG A 36 7.96 2.03 3.62
C ARG A 36 7.83 2.65 5.00
N HIS A 37 8.65 2.16 5.93
CA HIS A 37 8.74 2.73 7.28
C HIS A 37 9.20 4.20 7.27
N ASP A 38 9.94 4.62 6.25
CA ASP A 38 10.37 6.00 6.05
C ASP A 38 9.18 6.95 5.86
N TRP A 39 8.12 6.52 5.18
CA TRP A 39 6.91 7.34 5.02
C TRP A 39 6.13 7.46 6.32
N LEU A 40 6.10 6.40 7.12
CA LEU A 40 5.48 6.46 8.45
C LEU A 40 6.24 7.45 9.34
N ALA A 41 7.58 7.39 9.33
CA ALA A 41 8.42 8.30 10.07
C ALA A 41 8.29 9.76 9.62
N ASP A 42 8.19 10.02 8.30
CA ASP A 42 7.95 11.35 7.74
C ASP A 42 6.61 11.95 8.20
N MET A 43 5.60 11.09 8.41
CA MET A 43 4.29 11.47 8.95
C MET A 43 4.23 11.46 10.49
N ASP A 44 5.34 11.25 11.19
CA ASP A 44 5.44 11.13 12.66
C ASP A 44 4.60 9.98 13.24
N TYR A 45 4.42 8.90 12.46
CA TYR A 45 3.71 7.69 12.88
C TYR A 45 4.67 6.51 13.08
N THR A 46 4.47 5.77 14.16
CA THR A 46 5.09 4.45 14.33
C THR A 46 4.30 3.38 13.59
N ILE A 47 4.92 2.22 13.32
CA ILE A 47 4.24 1.06 12.73
C ILE A 47 3.03 0.65 13.58
N ALA A 48 3.16 0.67 14.91
CA ALA A 48 2.09 0.32 15.83
C ALA A 48 0.91 1.31 15.73
N GLN A 49 1.20 2.63 15.71
CA GLN A 49 0.15 3.64 15.54
C GLN A 49 -0.49 3.57 14.15
N ALA A 50 0.29 3.27 13.12
CA ALA A 50 -0.22 3.08 11.76
C ALA A 50 -1.21 1.91 11.72
N LEU A 51 -0.86 0.79 12.35
CA LEU A 51 -1.71 -0.39 12.48
C LEU A 51 -2.98 -0.11 13.30
N ASP A 52 -2.86 0.62 14.40
CA ASP A 52 -4.00 1.05 15.23
C ASP A 52 -4.97 1.98 14.47
N ARG A 53 -4.44 2.75 13.52
CA ARG A 53 -5.21 3.75 12.77
C ARG A 53 -5.96 3.18 11.56
N ILE A 54 -5.51 2.06 11.01
CA ILE A 54 -6.16 1.41 9.87
C ILE A 54 -7.20 0.40 10.35
N GLU A 55 -8.25 0.19 9.55
CA GLU A 55 -9.28 -0.80 9.87
C GLU A 55 -8.73 -2.23 9.80
N GLU A 56 -9.20 -3.13 10.67
CA GLU A 56 -8.79 -4.54 10.72
C GLU A 56 -8.96 -5.28 9.39
N ASP A 57 -10.02 -4.97 8.62
CA ASP A 57 -10.20 -5.49 7.26
C ASP A 57 -9.02 -5.11 6.34
N SER A 58 -8.50 -3.89 6.48
CA SER A 58 -7.36 -3.45 5.67
C SER A 58 -6.09 -4.21 6.06
N ILE A 59 -5.90 -4.51 7.36
CA ILE A 59 -4.79 -5.33 7.87
C ILE A 59 -4.82 -6.73 7.25
N ALA A 60 -6.00 -7.37 7.22
CA ALA A 60 -6.17 -8.69 6.62
C ALA A 60 -5.79 -8.71 5.12
N HIS A 61 -5.97 -7.58 4.44
CA HIS A 61 -5.67 -7.41 3.02
C HIS A 61 -4.23 -6.98 2.71
N LEU A 62 -3.45 -6.51 3.69
CA LEU A 62 -2.06 -6.04 3.47
C LEU A 62 -1.20 -7.09 2.76
N ARG A 63 -1.23 -8.35 3.26
CA ARG A 63 -0.46 -9.46 2.68
C ARG A 63 -0.89 -9.83 1.27
N GLN A 64 -2.19 -9.77 0.98
CA GLN A 64 -2.69 -10.05 -0.37
C GLN A 64 -2.30 -8.92 -1.34
N ALA A 65 -2.39 -7.66 -0.90
CA ALA A 65 -2.02 -6.52 -1.70
C ALA A 65 -0.51 -6.48 -2.00
N GLU A 66 0.34 -6.74 -0.99
CA GLU A 66 1.79 -6.88 -1.15
C GLU A 66 2.11 -7.90 -2.24
N ARG A 67 1.50 -9.10 -2.15
CA ARG A 67 1.69 -10.18 -3.11
C ARG A 67 1.19 -9.81 -4.50
N ALA A 68 0.04 -9.15 -4.62
CA ALA A 68 -0.50 -8.73 -5.90
C ALA A 68 0.41 -7.68 -6.59
N ILE A 69 0.93 -6.73 -5.83
CA ILE A 69 1.84 -5.70 -6.34
C ILE A 69 3.17 -6.32 -6.76
N GLY A 70 3.75 -7.21 -5.93
CA GLY A 70 4.98 -7.93 -6.25
C GLY A 70 4.84 -8.90 -7.43
N SER A 71 3.69 -9.55 -7.59
CA SER A 71 3.42 -10.47 -8.71
C SER A 71 3.20 -9.74 -10.03
N SER A 72 2.65 -8.51 -10.00
CA SER A 72 2.45 -7.70 -11.22
C SER A 72 3.76 -7.23 -11.88
N ALA A 73 4.90 -7.35 -11.19
CA ALA A 73 6.23 -7.14 -11.78
C ALA A 73 6.67 -8.31 -12.71
N GLY A 74 5.89 -9.39 -12.79
CA GLY A 74 6.11 -10.54 -13.66
C GLY A 74 5.11 -10.71 -14.81
N GLU A 75 4.15 -9.79 -14.99
CA GLU A 75 3.15 -9.85 -16.07
C GLU A 75 3.31 -8.68 -17.05
N SER A 76 4.53 -8.53 -17.57
CA SER A 76 4.80 -7.77 -18.79
C SER A 76 5.79 -8.53 -19.65
N GLU A 77 5.46 -9.79 -19.98
CA GLU A 77 6.04 -10.45 -21.16
C GLU A 77 5.03 -11.48 -21.66
N GLY A 78 4.34 -11.09 -22.73
CA GLY A 78 3.23 -11.81 -23.33
C GLY A 78 2.60 -10.96 -24.42
N ASP A 79 3.46 -10.32 -25.22
CA ASP A 79 3.13 -9.86 -26.56
C ASP A 79 2.49 -11.05 -27.31
N HIS A 80 1.22 -10.92 -27.68
CA HIS A 80 0.55 -11.90 -28.53
C HIS A 80 0.25 -11.24 -29.88
N ALA A 81 1.26 -11.37 -30.76
CA ALA A 81 1.23 -11.65 -32.20
C ALA A 81 0.13 -11.01 -33.07
#